data_AF-A0A2H0M251-F1
#
_entry.id   AF-A0A2H0M251-F1
#
_cell.length_a   1.000
_cell.length_b   1.000
_cell.length_c   1.000
_cell.angle_alpha   90.00
_cell.angle_beta   90.00
_cell.angle_gamma   90.00
#
_symmetry.space_group_name_H-M   'P 1'
#
loop_
_entity.id
_entity.type
_entity.pdbx_description
1 polymer ?
#
loop_
_entity_poly.entity_id
_entity_poly.type
_entity_poly.pdbx_seq_one_letter_code
_entity_poly.pdbx_strand_id
1 'polypeptide(L)'
;MVKRKEERTLRKILILLFVTFILSGCATYKFQKPNATGEGSQGYLASYNGDPILEYTVGKDKSLPDLTLAKERFKRRRAKVEYYYKKMDLIESRVKEVFWEPPAMMVDFLWGVLRWPVIAVKDYKYHRNLKYQERVDKLDEQKEELEKARIAGLREKLAVYITEDLAKEPALQDAVVAAPAAPKSQPEALPHVPQITSEPVVKPIPVAPIKPVKKIKPPVVKPPVIEKVLMPPVAVITAKPEKGFSPLMVKFSGKRSTSKNGKIVAYNWDFGDGDTSTKANSENIYYSTTYGVRNFTVTLTVKDAAGLTSSTTSAIEVSTY
;
A
#
# COMPACT_ATOMS: atom_id res chain seq x y z
N MET A 1 -27.98 33.29 -11.20
CA MET A 1 -26.91 32.74 -12.07
C MET A 1 -25.50 33.17 -11.65
N VAL A 2 -25.31 34.37 -11.09
CA VAL A 2 -24.00 34.91 -10.65
C VAL A 2 -23.30 34.05 -9.59
N LYS A 3 -24.01 33.63 -8.54
CA LYS A 3 -23.48 32.79 -7.43
C LYS A 3 -22.89 31.44 -7.88
N ARG A 4 -23.48 30.82 -8.92
CA ARG A 4 -22.99 29.55 -9.51
C ARG A 4 -21.76 29.74 -10.40
N LYS A 5 -21.49 30.97 -10.86
CA LYS A 5 -20.31 31.34 -11.66
C LYS A 5 -19.13 31.63 -10.73
N GLU A 6 -19.38 32.33 -9.61
CA GLU A 6 -18.41 32.60 -8.55
C GLU A 6 -17.88 31.32 -7.88
N GLU A 7 -18.76 30.36 -7.56
CA GLU A 7 -18.34 29.06 -7.01
C GLU A 7 -17.49 28.24 -7.99
N ARG A 8 -17.75 28.34 -9.30
CA ARG A 8 -16.92 27.68 -10.31
C ARG A 8 -15.56 28.34 -10.46
N THR A 9 -15.48 29.66 -10.38
CA THR A 9 -14.20 30.38 -10.38
C THR A 9 -13.41 30.14 -9.09
N LEU A 10 -14.07 30.08 -7.93
CA LEU A 10 -13.45 29.72 -6.65
C LEU A 10 -12.93 28.29 -6.65
N ARG A 11 -13.69 27.33 -7.16
CA ARG A 11 -13.21 25.94 -7.34
C ARG A 11 -12.03 25.85 -8.28
N LYS A 12 -12.04 26.61 -9.39
CA LYS A 12 -10.90 26.66 -10.32
C LYS A 12 -9.66 27.28 -9.68
N ILE A 13 -9.81 28.34 -8.89
CA ILE A 13 -8.72 28.97 -8.14
C ILE A 13 -8.21 28.04 -7.04
N LEU A 14 -9.09 27.33 -6.33
CA LEU A 14 -8.69 26.33 -5.33
C LEU A 14 -7.93 25.17 -5.98
N ILE A 15 -8.40 24.65 -7.12
CA ILE A 15 -7.69 23.60 -7.87
C ILE A 15 -6.34 24.12 -8.35
N LEU A 16 -6.27 25.35 -8.87
CA LEU A 16 -5.01 25.96 -9.29
C LEU A 16 -4.05 26.11 -8.10
N LEU A 17 -4.53 26.57 -6.96
CA LEU A 17 -3.76 26.71 -5.72
C LEU A 17 -3.30 25.34 -5.18
N PHE A 18 -4.15 24.32 -5.23
CA PHE A 18 -3.84 22.97 -4.81
C PHE A 18 -2.79 22.32 -5.73
N VAL A 19 -2.92 22.53 -7.06
CA VAL A 19 -1.92 22.10 -8.05
C VAL A 19 -0.60 22.84 -7.83
N THR A 20 -0.62 24.16 -7.57
CA THR A 20 0.62 24.89 -7.24
C THR A 20 1.22 24.49 -5.89
N PHE A 21 0.41 24.07 -4.91
CA PHE A 21 0.88 23.60 -3.61
C PHE A 21 1.54 22.22 -3.71
N ILE A 22 0.97 21.32 -4.53
CA ILE A 22 1.58 20.01 -4.87
C ILE A 22 2.90 20.22 -5.63
N LEU A 23 2.95 21.17 -6.57
CA LEU A 23 4.17 21.55 -7.28
C LEU A 23 5.21 22.25 -6.38
N SER A 24 4.77 22.86 -5.28
CA SER A 24 5.60 23.60 -4.31
C SER A 24 6.16 22.73 -3.19
N GLY A 25 5.94 21.41 -3.21
CA GLY A 25 6.52 20.50 -2.22
C GLY A 25 8.05 20.44 -2.33
N CYS A 26 8.79 21.46 -1.91
CA CYS A 26 10.25 21.48 -1.91
C CYS A 26 10.77 20.15 -1.37
N ALA A 27 11.54 19.42 -2.17
CA ALA A 27 12.16 18.19 -1.72
C ALA A 27 12.98 18.50 -0.47
N THR A 28 12.67 17.84 0.64
CA THR A 28 13.28 18.18 1.93
C THR A 28 14.44 17.23 2.19
N TYR A 29 15.64 17.81 2.32
CA TYR A 29 16.82 17.09 2.80
C TYR A 29 16.93 17.25 4.30
N LYS A 30 17.09 16.14 5.01
CA LYS A 30 17.31 16.15 6.46
C LYS A 30 18.55 15.33 6.79
N PHE A 31 19.30 15.76 7.80
CA PHE A 31 20.40 14.98 8.35
C PHE A 31 19.91 14.30 9.62
N GLN A 32 19.87 12.97 9.61
CA GLN A 32 19.36 12.17 10.71
C GLN A 32 20.41 11.16 11.18
N LYS A 33 20.36 10.82 12.48
CA LYS A 33 21.14 9.71 13.02
C LYS A 33 20.33 8.43 12.83
N PRO A 34 20.92 7.31 12.39
CA PRO A 34 20.19 6.05 12.32
C PRO A 34 19.75 5.62 13.72
N ASN A 35 18.55 5.04 13.82
CA ASN A 35 18.06 4.47 15.07
C ASN A 35 18.94 3.26 15.43
N ALA A 36 19.71 3.38 16.52
CA ALA A 36 20.72 2.40 16.90
C ALA A 36 20.08 1.14 17.49
N THR A 37 20.17 0.00 16.79
CA THR A 37 19.95 -1.35 17.33
C THR A 37 21.26 -2.12 17.51
N GLY A 38 22.37 -1.41 17.72
CA GLY A 38 23.70 -1.98 17.94
C GLY A 38 24.70 -0.87 18.25
N GLU A 39 25.62 -1.15 19.15
CA GLU A 39 26.63 -0.22 19.68
C GLU A 39 27.32 0.62 18.58
N GLY A 40 27.34 1.94 18.77
CA GLY A 40 28.37 2.80 18.17
C GLY A 40 28.05 3.61 16.91
N SER A 41 26.80 3.78 16.47
CA SER A 41 26.53 4.64 15.30
C SER A 41 26.60 6.15 15.63
N GLN A 42 27.82 6.67 15.73
CA GLN A 42 28.10 8.10 16.00
C GLN A 42 28.22 8.94 14.72
N GLY A 43 27.19 8.98 13.86
CA GLY A 43 27.25 9.82 12.65
C GLY A 43 25.90 10.18 12.02
N TYR A 44 25.95 11.00 10.97
CA TYR A 44 24.79 11.57 10.28
C TYR A 44 24.63 11.04 8.86
N LEU A 45 23.40 10.73 8.49
CA LEU A 45 22.97 10.34 7.15
C LEU A 45 22.08 11.43 6.56
N ALA A 46 22.25 11.72 5.27
CA ALA A 46 21.32 12.55 4.54
C ALA A 46 20.13 11.71 4.05
N SER A 47 18.92 12.18 4.33
CA SER A 47 17.68 11.62 3.79
C SER A 47 17.05 12.55 2.76
N TYR A 48 16.39 11.95 1.78
CA TYR A 48 15.57 12.62 0.77
C TYR A 48 14.10 12.31 1.09
N ASN A 49 13.31 13.32 1.45
CA ASN A 49 11.90 13.16 1.83
C ASN A 49 11.64 12.18 2.99
N GLY A 50 12.64 11.90 3.83
CA GLY A 50 12.56 10.96 4.94
C GLY A 50 13.38 9.68 4.72
N ASP A 51 13.62 9.30 3.46
CA ASP A 51 14.33 8.07 3.12
C ASP A 51 15.85 8.29 3.13
N PRO A 52 16.62 7.57 3.95
CA PRO A 52 18.07 7.71 4.00
C PRO A 52 18.71 7.21 2.70
N ILE A 53 19.53 8.05 2.07
CA ILE A 53 20.34 7.69 0.91
C ILE A 53 21.81 7.66 1.34
N LEU A 54 22.36 6.46 1.43
CA LEU A 54 23.70 6.20 1.98
C LEU A 54 24.78 6.92 1.18
N GLU A 55 24.64 6.91 -0.13
CA GLU A 55 25.58 7.41 -1.14
C GLU A 55 25.86 8.90 -1.00
N TYR A 56 24.96 9.66 -0.35
CA TYR A 56 25.19 11.07 -0.06
C TYR A 56 26.28 11.33 0.98
N THR A 57 26.46 10.44 1.96
CA THR A 57 27.18 10.77 3.20
C THR A 57 28.14 9.68 3.68
N VAL A 58 27.96 8.43 3.27
CA VAL A 58 28.68 7.28 3.81
C VAL A 58 30.15 7.22 3.32
N GLY A 59 31.04 6.75 4.20
CA GLY A 59 32.47 6.52 3.92
C GLY A 59 32.76 5.21 3.17
N LYS A 60 34.03 4.95 2.82
CA LYS A 60 34.46 3.73 2.11
C LYS A 60 34.13 2.46 2.88
N ASP A 61 34.29 2.53 4.19
CA ASP A 61 34.12 1.51 5.22
C ASP A 61 32.68 1.47 5.77
N LYS A 62 31.74 2.10 5.06
CA LYS A 62 30.34 2.30 5.48
C LYS A 62 30.18 3.08 6.78
N SER A 63 31.25 3.72 7.26
CA SER A 63 31.26 4.58 8.42
C SER A 63 30.42 5.84 8.18
N LEU A 64 29.72 6.27 9.23
CA LEU A 64 28.93 7.48 9.21
C LEU A 64 29.78 8.67 9.65
N PRO A 65 29.80 9.77 8.88
CA PRO A 65 30.56 10.96 9.23
C PRO A 65 29.88 11.77 10.35
N ASP A 66 30.65 12.65 10.99
CA ASP A 66 30.08 13.73 11.79
C ASP A 66 29.27 14.71 10.91
N LEU A 67 28.39 15.52 11.50
CA LEU A 67 27.44 16.40 10.79
C LEU A 67 28.13 17.33 9.80
N THR A 68 29.30 17.88 10.17
CA THR A 68 30.05 18.81 9.32
C THR A 68 30.52 18.10 8.05
N LEU A 69 31.20 16.97 8.21
CA LEU A 69 31.68 16.15 7.09
C LEU A 69 30.51 15.56 6.28
N ALA A 70 29.38 15.23 6.92
CA ALA A 70 28.15 14.79 6.26
C ALA A 70 27.61 15.86 5.30
N LYS A 71 27.53 17.12 5.75
CA LYS A 71 27.06 18.24 4.93
C LYS A 71 27.98 18.50 3.74
N GLU A 72 29.29 18.39 3.93
CA GLU A 72 30.25 18.56 2.85
C GLU A 72 30.18 17.44 1.81
N ARG A 73 30.16 16.18 2.26
CA ARG A 73 29.95 15.01 1.38
C ARG A 73 28.66 15.16 0.59
N PHE A 74 27.57 15.52 1.28
CA PHE A 74 26.28 15.77 0.64
C PHE A 74 26.39 16.85 -0.45
N LYS A 75 27.00 18.00 -0.15
CA LYS A 75 27.16 19.11 -1.11
C LYS A 75 27.90 18.67 -2.39
N ARG A 76 28.95 17.86 -2.26
CA ARG A 76 29.74 17.37 -3.41
C ARG A 76 29.01 16.30 -4.22
N ARG A 77 28.40 15.34 -3.55
CA ARG A 77 27.85 14.13 -4.19
C ARG A 77 26.45 14.31 -4.73
N ARG A 78 25.67 15.22 -4.14
CA ARG A 78 24.23 15.36 -4.37
C ARG A 78 23.83 15.27 -5.84
N ALA A 79 24.39 16.13 -6.68
CA ALA A 79 24.01 16.22 -8.09
C ALA A 79 24.25 14.90 -8.86
N LYS A 80 25.35 14.19 -8.56
CA LYS A 80 25.70 12.95 -9.23
C LYS A 80 24.89 11.76 -8.70
N VAL A 81 24.67 11.70 -7.38
CA VAL A 81 23.81 10.69 -6.75
C VAL A 81 22.38 10.81 -7.29
N GLU A 82 21.81 12.01 -7.31
CA GLU A 82 20.48 12.25 -7.88
C GLU A 82 20.40 11.86 -9.37
N TYR A 83 21.43 12.15 -10.15
CA TYR A 83 21.49 11.76 -11.56
C TYR A 83 21.33 10.23 -11.74
N TYR A 84 22.07 9.43 -10.96
CA TYR A 84 22.00 7.97 -11.05
C TYR A 84 20.70 7.43 -10.46
N TYR A 85 20.23 7.98 -9.33
CA TYR A 85 18.96 7.58 -8.73
C TYR A 85 17.77 7.85 -9.66
N LYS A 86 17.75 8.99 -10.34
CA LYS A 86 16.76 9.28 -11.38
C LYS A 86 16.87 8.33 -12.58
N LYS A 87 18.08 7.93 -12.97
CA LYS A 87 18.29 6.95 -14.06
C LYS A 87 17.90 5.53 -13.68
N MET A 88 17.89 5.20 -12.39
CA MET A 88 17.40 3.93 -11.85
C MET A 88 15.90 3.99 -11.49
N ASP A 89 15.23 5.11 -11.73
CA ASP A 89 13.84 5.38 -11.34
C ASP A 89 13.59 5.18 -9.82
N LEU A 90 14.61 5.43 -8.99
CA LEU A 90 14.54 5.36 -7.52
C LEU A 90 14.14 6.68 -6.85
N ILE A 91 14.17 7.79 -7.60
CA ILE A 91 13.65 9.10 -7.18
C ILE A 91 12.75 9.61 -8.31
N GLU A 92 11.53 10.00 -7.94
CA GLU A 92 10.62 10.66 -8.87
C GLU A 92 11.24 11.96 -9.38
N SER A 93 11.38 12.07 -10.70
CA SER A 93 11.68 13.37 -11.28
C SER A 93 10.37 14.13 -11.46
N ARG A 94 10.17 15.19 -10.67
CA ARG A 94 9.06 16.14 -10.86
C ARG A 94 8.90 16.66 -12.30
N VAL A 95 9.95 16.57 -13.11
CA VAL A 95 9.94 16.96 -14.53
C VAL A 95 9.23 15.92 -15.43
N LYS A 96 9.21 14.62 -15.06
CA LYS A 96 8.48 13.59 -15.82
C LYS A 96 6.96 13.78 -15.73
N GLU A 97 6.44 14.24 -14.59
CA GLU A 97 4.99 14.48 -14.41
C GLU A 97 4.48 15.78 -15.07
N VAL A 98 5.32 16.81 -15.17
CA VAL A 98 4.84 18.18 -15.47
C VAL A 98 4.94 18.56 -16.94
N PHE A 99 5.86 17.98 -17.72
CA PHE A 99 6.23 18.57 -19.03
C PHE A 99 6.05 17.69 -20.28
N TRP A 100 5.73 16.39 -20.19
CA TRP A 100 5.54 15.60 -21.43
C TRP A 100 4.57 14.40 -21.37
N GLU A 101 3.66 14.37 -20.39
CA GLU A 101 2.51 13.45 -20.47
C GLU A 101 1.25 14.32 -20.32
N PRO A 102 0.31 14.36 -21.29
CA PRO A 102 -1.06 14.76 -20.97
C PRO A 102 -1.45 13.94 -19.74
N PRO A 103 -2.10 14.54 -18.71
CA PRO A 103 -2.16 13.97 -17.36
C PRO A 103 -2.32 12.46 -17.45
N ALA A 104 -1.34 11.68 -16.99
CA ALA A 104 -1.21 10.25 -17.33
C ALA A 104 -2.54 9.49 -17.25
N MET A 105 -3.38 9.85 -16.28
CA MET A 105 -4.77 9.40 -16.14
C MET A 105 -5.65 9.53 -17.42
N MET A 106 -5.55 10.61 -18.19
CA MET A 106 -6.27 10.82 -19.47
C MET A 106 -5.65 10.03 -20.63
N VAL A 107 -4.32 9.86 -20.67
CA VAL A 107 -3.64 9.06 -21.68
C VAL A 107 -3.87 7.58 -21.41
N ASP A 108 -3.72 7.11 -20.17
CA ASP A 108 -4.01 5.76 -19.71
C ASP A 108 -5.49 5.42 -19.82
N PHE A 109 -6.39 6.38 -19.59
CA PHE A 109 -7.83 6.19 -19.82
C PHE A 109 -8.15 6.09 -21.32
N LEU A 110 -7.61 6.97 -22.17
CA LEU A 110 -7.84 6.94 -23.61
C LEU A 110 -7.16 5.73 -24.28
N TRP A 111 -5.93 5.40 -23.91
CA TRP A 111 -5.21 4.20 -24.36
C TRP A 111 -5.79 2.92 -23.78
N GLY A 112 -6.23 2.93 -22.53
CA GLY A 112 -6.89 1.80 -21.88
C GLY A 112 -8.19 1.43 -22.56
N VAL A 113 -9.03 2.42 -22.90
CA VAL A 113 -10.31 2.21 -23.61
C VAL A 113 -10.09 1.80 -25.08
N LEU A 114 -9.18 2.43 -25.81
CA LEU A 114 -8.91 2.07 -27.21
C LEU A 114 -8.20 0.72 -27.38
N ARG A 115 -7.35 0.34 -26.42
CA ARG A 115 -6.55 -0.89 -26.48
C ARG A 115 -7.21 -2.06 -25.76
N TRP A 116 -8.29 -1.81 -25.01
CA TRP A 116 -9.05 -2.83 -24.29
C TRP A 116 -9.40 -4.07 -25.12
N PRO A 117 -9.87 -3.95 -26.39
CA PRO A 117 -10.17 -5.13 -27.21
C PRO A 117 -8.92 -5.94 -27.53
N VAL A 118 -7.78 -5.28 -27.75
CA VAL A 118 -6.50 -5.94 -28.04
C VAL A 118 -5.93 -6.59 -26.78
N ILE A 119 -6.06 -5.93 -25.62
CA ILE A 119 -5.65 -6.47 -24.31
C ILE A 119 -6.50 -7.70 -23.99
N ALA A 120 -7.82 -7.62 -24.09
CA ALA A 120 -8.72 -8.75 -23.86
C ALA A 120 -8.42 -9.95 -24.79
N VAL A 121 -8.10 -9.71 -26.07
CA VAL A 121 -7.70 -10.78 -27.00
C VAL A 121 -6.33 -11.37 -26.64
N LYS A 122 -5.38 -10.54 -26.18
CA LYS A 122 -4.06 -11.02 -25.72
C LYS A 122 -4.19 -11.84 -24.43
N ASP A 123 -4.96 -11.37 -23.46
CA ASP A 123 -5.22 -12.07 -22.20
C ASP A 123 -5.95 -13.39 -22.45
N TYR A 124 -6.96 -13.39 -23.34
CA TYR A 124 -7.62 -14.62 -23.77
C TYR A 124 -6.64 -15.62 -24.40
N LYS A 125 -5.74 -15.15 -25.29
CA LYS A 125 -4.71 -16.00 -25.91
C LYS A 125 -3.68 -16.50 -24.90
N TYR A 126 -3.30 -15.68 -23.94
CA TYR A 126 -2.37 -16.03 -22.86
C TYR A 126 -2.90 -17.21 -22.04
N HIS A 127 -4.16 -17.18 -21.60
CA HIS A 127 -4.72 -18.26 -20.78
C HIS A 127 -5.16 -19.52 -21.54
N ARG A 128 -5.32 -19.45 -22.87
CA ARG A 128 -5.81 -20.59 -23.69
C ARG A 128 -4.71 -21.29 -24.49
N ASN A 129 -3.60 -20.63 -24.77
CA ASN A 129 -2.54 -21.16 -25.63
C ASN A 129 -1.22 -21.24 -24.87
N LEU A 130 -0.89 -22.44 -24.39
CA LEU A 130 0.32 -22.72 -23.61
C LEU A 130 1.60 -22.26 -24.32
N LYS A 131 1.73 -22.49 -25.64
CA LYS A 131 2.91 -22.02 -26.42
C LYS A 131 2.99 -20.50 -26.55
N TYR A 132 1.87 -19.80 -26.44
CA TYR A 132 1.85 -18.34 -26.43
C TYR A 132 2.21 -17.82 -25.03
N GLN A 133 1.69 -18.46 -23.98
CA GLN A 133 2.02 -18.18 -22.59
C GLN A 133 3.53 -18.28 -22.33
N GLU A 134 4.14 -19.44 -22.62
CA GLU A 134 5.58 -19.67 -22.42
C GLU A 134 6.47 -18.63 -23.14
N ARG A 135 6.06 -18.18 -24.33
CA ARG A 135 6.80 -17.14 -25.07
C ARG A 135 6.69 -15.78 -24.43
N VAL A 136 5.51 -15.42 -23.91
CA VAL A 136 5.30 -14.15 -23.23
C VAL A 136 6.07 -14.14 -21.92
N ASP A 137 5.98 -15.21 -21.13
CA ASP A 137 6.69 -15.35 -19.85
C ASP A 137 8.20 -15.24 -20.06
N LYS A 138 8.75 -15.97 -21.03
CA LYS A 138 10.18 -15.89 -21.38
C LYS A 138 10.60 -14.48 -21.82
N LEU A 139 9.76 -13.76 -22.55
CA LEU A 139 10.05 -12.38 -22.97
C LEU A 139 10.04 -11.42 -21.78
N ASP A 140 9.14 -11.62 -20.82
CA ASP A 140 9.05 -10.77 -19.64
C ASP A 140 10.19 -11.07 -18.66
N GLU A 141 10.56 -12.33 -18.46
CA GLU A 141 11.79 -12.73 -17.76
C GLU A 141 13.03 -12.07 -18.38
N GLN A 142 13.17 -12.13 -19.72
CA GLN A 142 14.28 -11.48 -20.42
C GLN A 142 14.33 -9.97 -20.23
N LYS A 143 13.17 -9.30 -20.21
CA LYS A 143 13.11 -7.86 -19.94
C LYS A 143 13.49 -7.55 -18.49
N GLU A 144 13.05 -8.37 -17.55
CA GLU A 144 13.40 -8.21 -16.14
C GLU A 144 14.90 -8.39 -15.92
N GLU A 145 15.50 -9.41 -16.53
CA GLU A 145 16.96 -9.62 -16.49
C GLU A 145 17.72 -8.45 -17.10
N LEU A 146 17.27 -7.95 -18.26
CA LEU A 146 17.88 -6.80 -18.92
C LEU A 146 17.80 -5.54 -18.05
N GLU A 147 16.65 -5.30 -17.44
CA GLU A 147 16.42 -4.13 -16.59
C GLU A 147 17.22 -4.22 -15.29
N LYS A 148 17.30 -5.42 -14.70
CA LYS A 148 18.16 -5.70 -13.55
C LYS A 148 19.64 -5.48 -13.88
N ALA A 149 20.10 -5.93 -15.04
CA ALA A 149 21.46 -5.69 -15.51
C ALA A 149 21.74 -4.20 -15.75
N ARG A 150 20.77 -3.48 -16.34
CA ARG A 150 20.83 -2.02 -16.54
C ARG A 150 20.98 -1.28 -15.21
N ILE A 151 20.14 -1.62 -14.22
CA ILE A 151 20.19 -1.02 -12.86
C ILE A 151 21.51 -1.38 -12.16
N ALA A 152 21.97 -2.63 -12.27
CA ALA A 152 23.24 -3.06 -11.69
C ALA A 152 24.44 -2.25 -12.25
N GLY A 153 24.50 -2.07 -13.57
CA GLY A 153 25.54 -1.26 -14.20
C GLY A 153 25.49 0.23 -13.82
N LEU A 154 24.30 0.78 -13.51
CA LEU A 154 24.17 2.14 -12.98
C LEU A 154 24.66 2.23 -11.53
N ARG A 155 24.38 1.22 -10.70
CA ARG A 155 24.89 1.14 -9.32
C ARG A 155 26.41 1.04 -9.28
N GLU A 156 27.01 0.24 -10.16
CA GLU A 156 28.46 0.12 -10.26
C GLU A 156 29.12 1.46 -10.62
N LYS A 157 28.58 2.16 -11.64
CA LYS A 157 29.07 3.49 -12.02
C LYS A 157 28.95 4.51 -10.89
N LEU A 158 27.86 4.46 -10.12
CA LEU A 158 27.68 5.30 -8.94
C LEU A 158 28.71 4.96 -7.85
N ALA A 159 28.95 3.68 -7.60
CA ALA A 159 29.93 3.22 -6.63
C ALA A 159 31.35 3.69 -6.98
N VAL A 160 31.76 3.57 -8.25
CA VAL A 160 33.05 4.08 -8.74
C VAL A 160 33.18 5.58 -8.46
N TYR A 161 32.17 6.37 -8.83
CA TYR A 161 32.17 7.81 -8.54
C TYR A 161 32.32 8.12 -7.04
N ILE A 162 31.61 7.40 -6.17
CA ILE A 162 31.70 7.61 -4.72
C ILE A 162 33.11 7.26 -4.23
N THR A 163 33.72 6.18 -4.71
CA THR A 163 35.10 5.82 -4.34
C THR A 163 36.11 6.87 -4.78
N GLU A 164 35.95 7.46 -5.97
CA GLU A 164 36.77 8.57 -6.46
C GLU A 164 36.57 9.86 -5.65
N ASP A 165 35.34 10.17 -5.23
CA ASP A 165 35.06 11.33 -4.38
C ASP A 165 35.63 11.17 -2.97
N LEU A 166 35.54 9.96 -2.39
CA LEU A 166 36.13 9.64 -1.09
C LEU A 166 37.65 9.82 -1.07
N ALA A 167 38.33 9.52 -2.19
CA ALA A 167 39.77 9.72 -2.31
C ALA A 167 40.21 11.20 -2.19
N LYS A 168 39.27 12.16 -2.29
CA LYS A 168 39.53 13.60 -2.16
C LYS A 168 39.45 14.11 -0.71
N GLU A 169 38.99 13.29 0.22
CA GLU A 169 38.79 13.65 1.63
C GLU A 169 40.04 13.93 2.46
N PRO A 170 41.21 13.27 2.27
CA PRO A 170 42.39 13.60 3.08
C PRO A 170 42.85 15.06 2.92
N ALA A 171 42.50 15.73 1.81
CA ALA A 171 42.80 17.15 1.59
C ALA A 171 41.89 18.13 2.37
N LEU A 172 40.81 17.64 3.01
CA LEU A 172 39.82 18.46 3.72
C LEU A 172 39.91 18.34 5.24
N GLN A 173 40.48 17.25 5.77
CA GLN A 173 40.63 17.05 7.22
C GLN A 173 41.63 18.02 7.85
N ASP A 174 42.59 18.54 7.08
CA ASP A 174 43.50 19.61 7.50
C ASP A 174 42.78 20.95 7.79
N ALA A 175 41.53 21.12 7.33
CA ALA A 175 40.78 22.37 7.46
C ALA A 175 39.76 22.42 8.62
N VAL A 176 39.41 21.28 9.25
CA VAL A 176 38.21 21.15 10.13
C VAL A 176 38.54 20.94 11.62
N VAL A 177 39.82 20.84 12.02
CA VAL A 177 40.26 20.67 13.43
C VAL A 177 39.92 21.89 14.34
N ALA A 178 39.23 22.91 13.84
CA ALA A 178 39.17 24.23 14.48
C ALA A 178 38.02 24.54 15.46
N ALA A 179 36.94 23.75 15.65
CA ALA A 179 36.01 24.00 16.80
C ALA A 179 34.92 22.93 17.06
N PRO A 180 34.50 22.70 18.34
CA PRO A 180 33.63 21.60 18.77
C PRO A 180 32.20 22.00 19.20
N ALA A 181 31.42 20.99 19.57
CA ALA A 181 29.95 20.88 19.57
C ALA A 181 29.15 21.16 20.87
N ALA A 182 27.81 21.17 20.69
CA ALA A 182 26.68 20.72 21.57
C ALA A 182 26.09 21.72 22.62
N PRO A 183 24.90 21.48 23.28
CA PRO A 183 23.93 20.35 23.26
C PRO A 183 22.39 20.72 23.34
N LYS A 184 21.54 19.69 23.53
CA LYS A 184 20.04 19.60 23.55
C LYS A 184 19.35 19.91 24.90
N SER A 185 18.01 20.04 24.93
CA SER A 185 17.12 19.62 26.06
C SER A 185 15.61 19.51 25.71
N GLN A 186 14.89 18.67 26.46
CA GLN A 186 13.45 18.25 26.52
C GLN A 186 12.93 18.61 27.96
N PRO A 187 11.79 18.14 28.55
CA PRO A 187 10.35 17.88 28.20
C PRO A 187 9.36 18.39 29.31
N GLU A 188 8.03 18.09 29.30
CA GLU A 188 7.04 17.95 30.45
C GLU A 188 5.55 18.12 29.98
N ALA A 189 4.46 17.88 30.74
CA ALA A 189 3.80 16.73 31.40
C ALA A 189 2.31 17.13 31.72
N LEU A 190 1.41 16.14 31.95
CA LEU A 190 -0.07 16.16 32.24
C LEU A 190 -0.48 16.90 33.57
N PRO A 191 -1.79 17.10 34.04
CA PRO A 191 -2.92 16.13 34.06
C PRO A 191 -4.43 16.58 34.31
N HIS A 192 -5.33 15.55 34.39
CA HIS A 192 -6.55 15.31 35.24
C HIS A 192 -7.99 15.88 35.03
N VAL A 193 -8.95 15.04 35.48
CA VAL A 193 -10.45 14.92 35.32
C VAL A 193 -11.20 15.46 36.59
N PRO A 194 -12.54 15.72 36.62
CA PRO A 194 -13.54 14.74 37.15
C PRO A 194 -15.01 14.81 36.60
N GLN A 195 -15.84 13.82 37.01
CA GLN A 195 -17.25 13.46 36.65
C GLN A 195 -18.34 14.15 37.53
N ILE A 196 -19.64 14.17 37.12
CA ILE A 196 -20.94 14.04 37.91
C ILE A 196 -22.12 13.71 36.92
N THR A 197 -22.82 12.54 36.96
CA THR A 197 -24.21 12.19 37.47
C THR A 197 -25.41 12.99 36.87
N SER A 198 -26.61 12.49 36.52
CA SER A 198 -27.56 11.50 37.09
C SER A 198 -28.74 11.10 36.14
N GLU A 199 -29.40 9.95 36.37
CA GLU A 199 -30.72 9.51 35.83
C GLU A 199 -31.94 10.20 36.52
N PRO A 200 -33.21 10.05 36.03
CA PRO A 200 -34.10 9.01 36.59
C PRO A 200 -35.20 8.36 35.68
N VAL A 201 -35.55 7.13 36.08
CA VAL A 201 -36.71 6.20 35.93
C VAL A 201 -38.15 6.73 35.69
N VAL A 202 -38.98 6.01 34.90
CA VAL A 202 -40.45 5.79 35.11
C VAL A 202 -40.93 4.38 34.67
N LYS A 203 -41.93 3.83 35.38
CA LYS A 203 -42.48 2.44 35.49
C LYS A 203 -43.80 2.18 34.68
N PRO A 204 -44.36 0.94 34.65
CA PRO A 204 -45.25 0.37 33.60
C PRO A 204 -46.75 0.22 34.00
N ILE A 205 -47.55 -0.61 33.26
CA ILE A 205 -48.83 -1.37 33.55
C ILE A 205 -49.87 -1.25 32.38
N PRO A 206 -50.92 -2.10 32.12
CA PRO A 206 -51.27 -3.51 32.46
C PRO A 206 -51.65 -4.44 31.26
N VAL A 207 -51.89 -5.73 31.54
CA VAL A 207 -52.51 -6.77 30.68
C VAL A 207 -53.85 -7.26 31.29
N ALA A 208 -54.84 -7.63 30.45
CA ALA A 208 -56.10 -8.31 30.83
C ALA A 208 -56.68 -9.18 29.67
N PRO A 209 -57.59 -10.18 29.89
CA PRO A 209 -57.55 -11.48 29.20
C PRO A 209 -58.82 -12.00 28.43
N ILE A 210 -58.69 -13.24 27.90
CA ILE A 210 -59.66 -14.33 27.51
C ILE A 210 -60.38 -14.24 26.13
N LYS A 211 -60.44 -15.28 25.25
CA LYS A 211 -61.31 -16.52 25.26
C LYS A 211 -60.90 -17.58 24.20
N PRO A 212 -61.35 -18.85 24.30
CA PRO A 212 -60.87 -19.98 23.48
C PRO A 212 -61.63 -20.12 22.14
N VAL A 213 -60.93 -20.52 21.07
CA VAL A 213 -61.50 -20.75 19.73
C VAL A 213 -61.64 -22.24 19.42
N LYS A 214 -62.79 -22.57 18.82
CA LYS A 214 -63.36 -23.87 18.46
C LYS A 214 -62.51 -24.65 17.44
N LYS A 215 -62.37 -25.98 17.61
CA LYS A 215 -61.72 -26.88 16.63
C LYS A 215 -62.54 -26.95 15.33
N ILE A 216 -61.94 -26.57 14.21
CA ILE A 216 -62.46 -26.80 12.85
C ILE A 216 -61.52 -27.82 12.18
N LYS A 217 -62.10 -28.89 11.60
CA LYS A 217 -61.36 -29.91 10.85
C LYS A 217 -60.90 -29.29 9.52
N PRO A 218 -59.60 -29.26 9.19
CA PRO A 218 -59.14 -28.62 7.96
C PRO A 218 -59.63 -29.39 6.72
N PRO A 219 -60.01 -28.69 5.62
CA PRO A 219 -60.27 -29.33 4.35
C PRO A 219 -58.99 -29.97 3.81
N VAL A 220 -59.11 -31.10 3.10
CA VAL A 220 -57.99 -31.76 2.42
C VAL A 220 -57.54 -30.89 1.26
N VAL A 221 -56.62 -29.96 1.53
CA VAL A 221 -55.87 -29.21 0.53
C VAL A 221 -54.78 -30.15 0.03
N LYS A 222 -54.72 -30.39 -1.29
CA LYS A 222 -53.60 -31.05 -1.96
C LYS A 222 -52.31 -30.38 -1.43
N PRO A 223 -51.33 -31.12 -0.83
CA PRO A 223 -50.19 -30.46 -0.22
C PRO A 223 -49.54 -29.55 -1.26
N PRO A 224 -49.26 -28.28 -0.95
CA PRO A 224 -48.50 -27.44 -1.87
C PRO A 224 -47.19 -28.16 -2.17
N VAL A 225 -46.75 -28.15 -3.42
CA VAL A 225 -45.37 -28.50 -3.73
C VAL A 225 -44.52 -27.55 -2.91
N ILE A 226 -43.94 -28.03 -1.81
CA ILE A 226 -43.06 -27.23 -0.96
C ILE A 226 -41.76 -27.08 -1.75
N GLU A 227 -41.72 -26.09 -2.63
CA GLU A 227 -40.51 -25.73 -3.34
C GLU A 227 -39.49 -25.23 -2.32
N LYS A 228 -38.35 -25.93 -2.23
CA LYS A 228 -37.29 -25.61 -1.26
C LYS A 228 -36.73 -24.22 -1.61
N VAL A 229 -37.10 -23.20 -0.84
CA VAL A 229 -36.58 -21.83 -1.01
C VAL A 229 -35.06 -21.83 -0.87
N LEU A 230 -34.37 -21.42 -1.94
CA LEU A 230 -32.91 -21.34 -1.94
C LEU A 230 -32.42 -19.97 -1.42
N MET A 231 -31.41 -19.98 -0.55
CA MET A 231 -30.79 -18.77 0.00
C MET A 231 -29.29 -18.75 -0.30
N PRO A 232 -28.70 -17.59 -0.59
CA PRO A 232 -27.27 -17.51 -0.82
C PRO A 232 -26.49 -17.94 0.44
N PRO A 233 -25.29 -18.52 0.28
CA PRO A 233 -24.43 -18.81 1.41
C PRO A 233 -23.98 -17.54 2.13
N VAL A 234 -23.48 -17.69 3.36
CA VAL A 234 -22.82 -16.62 4.12
C VAL A 234 -21.31 -16.87 4.07
N ALA A 235 -20.59 -16.00 3.36
CA ALA A 235 -19.13 -16.03 3.30
C ALA A 235 -18.54 -15.40 4.57
N VAL A 236 -17.51 -16.02 5.16
CA VAL A 236 -16.80 -15.50 6.34
C VAL A 236 -15.29 -15.67 6.15
N ILE A 237 -14.56 -14.56 6.25
CA ILE A 237 -13.10 -14.54 6.23
C ILE A 237 -12.57 -14.55 7.67
N THR A 238 -11.50 -15.29 7.90
CA THR A 238 -10.65 -15.15 9.09
C THR A 238 -9.22 -15.05 8.62
N ALA A 239 -8.54 -13.94 8.93
CA ALA A 239 -7.17 -13.67 8.51
C ALA A 239 -6.28 -13.45 9.74
N LYS A 240 -5.04 -13.96 9.73
CA LYS A 240 -4.06 -13.74 10.80
C LYS A 240 -2.62 -13.71 10.26
N PRO A 241 -1.81 -12.68 10.57
CA PRO A 241 -2.19 -11.38 11.12
C PRO A 241 -2.96 -10.52 10.09
N GLU A 242 -3.80 -9.58 10.54
CA GLU A 242 -4.50 -8.63 9.65
C GLU A 242 -3.66 -7.40 9.30
N LYS A 243 -2.59 -7.17 10.07
CA LYS A 243 -1.66 -6.07 9.86
C LYS A 243 -0.24 -6.42 10.23
N GLY A 244 0.74 -5.80 9.58
CA GLY A 244 2.15 -5.99 9.89
C GLY A 244 3.10 -5.40 8.85
N PHE A 245 4.39 -5.71 8.97
CA PHE A 245 5.42 -5.20 8.07
C PHE A 245 5.64 -6.11 6.86
N SER A 246 5.96 -5.51 5.72
CA SER A 246 6.38 -6.20 4.50
C SER A 246 7.76 -6.86 4.68
N PRO A 247 7.97 -8.12 4.25
CA PRO A 247 6.96 -9.04 3.71
C PRO A 247 6.06 -9.62 4.81
N LEU A 248 4.74 -9.54 4.62
CA LEU A 248 3.75 -10.02 5.59
C LEU A 248 3.12 -11.33 5.14
N MET A 249 3.43 -12.44 5.82
CA MET A 249 2.76 -13.72 5.60
C MET A 249 1.44 -13.76 6.38
N VAL A 250 0.32 -13.94 5.69
CA VAL A 250 -1.03 -14.00 6.27
C VAL A 250 -1.68 -15.35 5.99
N LYS A 251 -2.24 -15.95 7.03
CA LYS A 251 -3.03 -17.18 6.94
C LYS A 251 -4.51 -16.84 6.88
N PHE A 252 -5.20 -17.38 5.87
CA PHE A 252 -6.62 -17.19 5.61
C PHE A 252 -7.41 -18.47 5.82
N SER A 253 -8.60 -18.35 6.40
CA SER A 253 -9.57 -19.43 6.49
C SER A 253 -10.98 -18.96 6.12
N GLY A 254 -11.60 -19.68 5.20
CA GLY A 254 -12.99 -19.51 4.79
C GLY A 254 -13.92 -20.52 5.46
N LYS A 255 -13.39 -21.40 6.31
CA LYS A 255 -14.12 -22.54 6.90
C LYS A 255 -15.31 -22.14 7.79
N ARG A 256 -15.38 -20.89 8.24
CA ARG A 256 -16.52 -20.35 8.99
C ARG A 256 -17.71 -19.96 8.11
N SER A 257 -17.58 -20.07 6.78
CA SER A 257 -18.67 -19.83 5.84
C SER A 257 -19.75 -20.92 5.97
N THR A 258 -21.02 -20.53 5.84
CA THR A 258 -22.16 -21.44 6.05
C THR A 258 -23.19 -21.31 4.93
N SER A 259 -24.02 -22.34 4.73
CA SER A 259 -25.17 -22.29 3.83
C SER A 259 -26.36 -22.99 4.48
N LYS A 260 -27.56 -22.43 4.29
CA LYS A 260 -28.82 -23.09 4.68
C LYS A 260 -29.25 -24.16 3.67
N ASN A 261 -28.59 -24.19 2.51
CA ASN A 261 -28.95 -25.02 1.37
C ASN A 261 -28.13 -26.30 1.29
N GLY A 262 -27.07 -26.41 2.09
CA GLY A 262 -26.20 -27.58 2.18
C GLY A 262 -24.80 -27.17 2.64
N LYS A 263 -23.80 -27.94 2.19
CA LYS A 263 -22.39 -27.63 2.44
C LYS A 263 -21.86 -26.62 1.43
N ILE A 264 -20.82 -25.88 1.80
CA ILE A 264 -19.99 -25.11 0.86
C ILE A 264 -19.17 -26.11 0.05
N VAL A 265 -19.20 -26.00 -1.28
CA VAL A 265 -18.55 -26.91 -2.22
C VAL A 265 -17.35 -26.28 -2.92
N ALA A 266 -17.25 -24.94 -2.95
CA ALA A 266 -16.09 -24.25 -3.50
C ALA A 266 -15.78 -22.96 -2.76
N TYR A 267 -14.49 -22.63 -2.73
CA TYR A 267 -13.93 -21.37 -2.23
C TYR A 267 -13.12 -20.75 -3.37
N ASN A 268 -13.21 -19.43 -3.52
CA ASN A 268 -12.40 -18.68 -4.45
C ASN A 268 -11.91 -17.42 -3.75
N TRP A 269 -10.59 -17.32 -3.59
CA TRP A 269 -9.90 -16.20 -2.98
C TRP A 269 -9.29 -15.33 -4.05
N ASP A 270 -9.46 -14.03 -3.88
CA ASP A 270 -8.67 -12.98 -4.51
C ASP A 270 -8.01 -12.20 -3.36
N PHE A 271 -6.68 -12.21 -3.31
CA PHE A 271 -5.95 -11.58 -2.21
C PHE A 271 -5.75 -10.08 -2.40
N GLY A 272 -6.16 -9.51 -3.54
CA GLY A 272 -6.06 -8.08 -3.84
C GLY A 272 -4.67 -7.62 -4.28
N ASP A 273 -3.72 -8.55 -4.44
CA ASP A 273 -2.36 -8.36 -4.93
C ASP A 273 -2.10 -9.04 -6.28
N GLY A 274 -3.09 -9.74 -6.82
CA GLY A 274 -3.00 -10.53 -8.05
C GLY A 274 -2.98 -12.04 -7.81
N ASP A 275 -2.71 -12.48 -6.58
CA ASP A 275 -2.71 -13.90 -6.22
C ASP A 275 -4.12 -14.40 -5.89
N THR A 276 -4.38 -15.67 -6.23
CA THR A 276 -5.67 -16.33 -6.04
C THR A 276 -5.51 -17.73 -5.46
N SER A 277 -6.59 -18.26 -4.86
CA SER A 277 -6.59 -19.61 -4.30
C SER A 277 -7.99 -20.22 -4.29
N THR A 278 -8.08 -21.53 -4.44
CA THR A 278 -9.35 -22.28 -4.36
C THR A 278 -9.47 -23.13 -3.09
N LYS A 279 -8.47 -23.07 -2.21
CA LYS A 279 -8.44 -23.85 -0.97
C LYS A 279 -9.27 -23.16 0.12
N ALA A 280 -9.96 -23.95 0.95
CA ALA A 280 -10.72 -23.42 2.10
C ALA A 280 -9.82 -22.73 3.14
N ASN A 281 -8.59 -23.23 3.30
CA ASN A 281 -7.51 -22.61 4.05
C ASN A 281 -6.39 -22.27 3.07
N SER A 282 -5.89 -21.04 3.10
CA SER A 282 -4.83 -20.58 2.22
C SER A 282 -3.84 -19.72 2.99
N GLU A 283 -2.65 -19.54 2.42
CA GLU A 283 -1.64 -18.62 2.91
C GLU A 283 -1.25 -17.72 1.75
N ASN A 284 -0.94 -16.46 2.04
CA ASN A 284 -0.43 -15.51 1.05
C ASN A 284 0.65 -14.62 1.67
N ILE A 285 1.60 -14.16 0.86
CA ILE A 285 2.69 -13.27 1.30
C ILE A 285 2.54 -11.92 0.60
N TYR A 286 2.25 -10.88 1.38
CA TYR A 286 2.11 -9.54 0.85
C TYR A 286 3.43 -8.78 0.86
N TYR A 287 3.71 -8.14 -0.28
CA TYR A 287 4.83 -7.21 -0.45
C TYR A 287 4.30 -5.79 -0.63
N SER A 288 4.83 -4.86 0.16
CA SER A 288 4.64 -3.43 -0.10
C SER A 288 5.88 -2.86 -0.76
N THR A 289 5.72 -2.33 -1.96
CA THR A 289 6.77 -1.66 -2.75
C THR A 289 6.74 -0.13 -2.57
N THR A 290 5.79 0.39 -1.79
CA THR A 290 5.59 1.82 -1.55
C THR A 290 5.84 2.13 -0.08
N TYR A 291 6.43 3.30 0.21
CA TYR A 291 6.59 3.79 1.56
C TYR A 291 5.23 4.09 2.19
N GLY A 292 5.03 3.63 3.43
CA GLY A 292 3.79 3.82 4.18
C GLY A 292 2.89 2.59 4.22
N VAL A 293 1.62 2.83 4.53
CA VAL A 293 0.61 1.79 4.73
C VAL A 293 -0.08 1.46 3.40
N ARG A 294 -0.01 0.20 2.99
CA ARG A 294 -0.77 -0.34 1.85
C ARG A 294 -1.86 -1.27 2.34
N ASN A 295 -3.10 -1.01 1.92
CA ASN A 295 -4.24 -1.87 2.20
C ASN A 295 -4.51 -2.81 1.03
N PHE A 296 -4.54 -4.10 1.30
CA PHE A 296 -4.97 -5.14 0.36
C PHE A 296 -6.39 -5.57 0.67
N THR A 297 -7.27 -5.51 -0.32
CA THR A 297 -8.66 -5.94 -0.17
C THR A 297 -8.77 -7.41 -0.57
N VAL A 298 -8.87 -8.28 0.43
CA VAL A 298 -9.07 -9.72 0.22
C VAL A 298 -10.54 -9.99 0.01
N THR A 299 -10.87 -10.71 -1.06
CA THR A 299 -12.23 -11.15 -1.38
C THR A 299 -12.32 -12.66 -1.32
N LEU A 300 -13.27 -13.17 -0.54
CA LEU A 300 -13.65 -14.58 -0.56
C LEU A 300 -15.01 -14.71 -1.22
N THR A 301 -15.10 -15.53 -2.27
CA THR A 301 -16.35 -15.99 -2.86
C THR A 301 -16.55 -17.47 -2.52
N VAL A 302 -17.70 -17.82 -1.96
CA VAL A 302 -18.06 -19.22 -1.67
C VAL A 302 -19.22 -19.65 -2.53
N LYS A 303 -19.25 -20.93 -2.90
CA LYS A 303 -20.37 -21.58 -3.61
C LYS A 303 -20.90 -22.74 -2.79
N ASP A 304 -22.21 -22.86 -2.69
CA ASP A 304 -22.84 -23.98 -2.01
C ASP A 304 -23.28 -25.10 -2.97
N ALA A 305 -23.73 -26.21 -2.40
CA ALA A 305 -24.19 -27.39 -3.14
C ALA A 305 -25.43 -27.12 -4.02
N ALA A 306 -26.20 -26.06 -3.76
CA ALA A 306 -27.31 -25.63 -4.60
C ALA A 306 -26.85 -24.72 -5.75
N GLY A 307 -25.56 -24.42 -5.82
CA GLY A 307 -24.94 -23.61 -6.86
C GLY A 307 -24.98 -22.12 -6.59
N LEU A 308 -25.52 -21.67 -5.46
CA LEU A 308 -25.59 -20.26 -5.09
C LEU A 308 -24.24 -19.77 -4.57
N THR A 309 -23.95 -18.50 -4.82
CA THR A 309 -22.70 -17.86 -4.44
C THR A 309 -22.91 -16.65 -3.55
N SER A 310 -21.88 -16.32 -2.76
CA SER A 310 -21.83 -15.13 -1.92
C SER A 310 -20.39 -14.72 -1.73
N SER A 311 -20.13 -13.42 -1.60
CA SER A 311 -18.80 -12.88 -1.39
C SER A 311 -18.73 -11.99 -0.16
N THR A 312 -17.54 -11.92 0.44
CA THR A 312 -17.23 -11.00 1.54
C THR A 312 -15.80 -10.51 1.38
N THR A 313 -15.48 -9.38 2.01
CA THR A 313 -14.16 -8.73 1.91
C THR A 313 -13.54 -8.50 3.28
N SER A 314 -12.21 -8.46 3.32
CA SER A 314 -11.41 -8.10 4.49
C SER A 314 -10.21 -7.26 4.05
N ALA A 315 -9.84 -6.26 4.83
CA ALA A 315 -8.64 -5.47 4.56
C ALA A 315 -7.44 -6.08 5.29
N ILE A 316 -6.29 -6.12 4.62
CA ILE A 316 -4.99 -6.46 5.21
C ILE A 316 -4.08 -5.25 5.08
N GLU A 317 -3.53 -4.81 6.20
CA GLU A 317 -2.72 -3.60 6.29
C GLU A 317 -1.23 -3.97 6.31
N VAL A 318 -0.48 -3.56 5.28
CA VAL A 318 0.95 -3.87 5.17
C VAL A 318 1.74 -2.57 5.19
N SER A 319 2.60 -2.43 6.20
CA SER A 319 3.48 -1.29 6.36
C SER A 319 4.89 -1.62 5.90
N THR A 320 5.64 -0.61 5.49
CA THR A 320 7.09 -0.67 5.32
C THR A 320 7.78 -0.06 6.55
N TYR A 321 9.01 -0.53 6.85
CA TYR A 321 9.82 0.00 7.96
C TYR A 321 10.37 1.39 7.65
#